data_AF-F9HB36-F1
#
_entry.id   AF-F9HB36-F1
#
_cell.length_a   1.000
_cell.length_b   1.000
_cell.length_c   1.000
_cell.angle_alpha   90.00
_cell.angle_beta   90.00
_cell.angle_gamma   90.00
#
_symmetry.space_group_name_H-M   'P 1'
#
loop_
_entity.id
_entity.type
_entity.pdbx_description
1 polymer ?
#
loop_
_entity_poly.entity_id
_entity_poly.type
_entity_poly.pdbx_seq_one_letter_code
_entity_poly.pdbx_strand_id
1 'polypeptide(L)'
;MHKYSGRSATFTVKDEKYVNPLDSSTPKETEKPKASEIPKPATSSNSGQTGWSGSSYYKAGVKVVNQWIFDVQYNSYFYLNASGNFVQNAWSGSYYLKSGGYMAKSEWIYDNNYQSYYYLTAEGSYARNAWAGSYYLKSDGKMAKSEWIYDSSYSSYYYLTSEGSYARNTWVGDYYLKSNGKMAVNERTPDGYTVDGSGKWVR
;
A
#
# COMPACT_ATOMS: atom_id res chain seq x y z
N MET A 1 23.68 10.27 14.47
CA MET A 1 23.25 9.04 13.77
C MET A 1 21.81 8.75 14.17
N HIS A 2 20.83 9.01 13.31
CA HIS A 2 19.43 8.73 13.62
C HIS A 2 18.95 7.54 12.80
N LYS A 3 18.84 6.39 13.45
CA LYS A 3 18.11 5.22 12.94
C LYS A 3 16.62 5.52 13.12
N TYR A 4 15.87 5.60 12.04
CA TYR A 4 14.42 5.68 12.11
C TYR A 4 13.83 4.29 11.90
N SER A 5 13.23 3.76 12.97
CA SER A 5 12.29 2.64 12.93
C SER A 5 10.90 3.20 12.62
N GLY A 6 10.31 2.80 11.49
CA GLY A 6 8.86 2.87 11.37
C GLY A 6 8.27 1.98 12.45
N ARG A 7 7.46 2.53 13.36
CA ARG A 7 6.70 1.73 14.32
C ARG A 7 5.55 1.11 13.53
N SER A 8 5.82 0.00 12.84
CA SER A 8 4.75 -0.94 12.51
C SER A 8 4.14 -1.37 13.83
N ALA A 9 2.80 -1.34 13.92
CA ALA A 9 2.12 -1.85 15.10
C ALA A 9 2.65 -3.25 15.38
N THR A 10 3.23 -3.47 16.55
CA THR A 10 3.72 -4.79 16.95
C THR A 10 2.52 -5.73 17.03
N PHE A 11 2.37 -6.58 16.01
CA PHE A 11 1.38 -7.64 16.01
C PHE A 11 1.81 -8.68 17.04
N THR A 12 0.99 -8.89 18.07
CA THR A 12 1.22 -9.99 19.01
C THR A 12 0.40 -11.17 18.52
N VAL A 13 1.06 -12.22 18.05
CA VAL A 13 0.39 -13.49 17.74
C VAL A 13 0.10 -14.19 19.07
N LYS A 14 -1.18 -14.30 19.43
CA LYS A 14 -1.66 -15.17 20.52
C LYS A 14 -2.69 -16.13 19.91
N ASP A 15 -2.48 -17.42 20.13
CA ASP A 15 -3.46 -18.50 19.86
C ASP A 15 -3.99 -18.61 18.42
N GLU A 16 -3.14 -18.38 17.41
CA GLU A 16 -3.45 -18.52 15.97
C GLU A 16 -4.69 -17.73 15.47
N LYS A 17 -5.17 -16.75 16.24
CA LYS A 17 -6.28 -15.86 15.84
C LYS A 17 -5.78 -14.45 15.62
N TYR A 18 -6.05 -13.93 14.42
CA TYR A 18 -5.74 -12.56 14.02
C TYR A 18 -6.72 -11.59 14.69
N VAL A 19 -6.21 -10.59 15.41
CA VAL A 19 -7.01 -9.48 15.94
C VAL A 19 -6.44 -8.19 15.35
N ASN A 20 -7.25 -7.51 14.54
CA ASN A 20 -6.87 -6.27 13.88
C ASN A 20 -6.96 -5.09 14.87
N PRO A 21 -5.89 -4.32 15.15
CA PRO A 21 -5.93 -3.26 16.17
C PRO A 21 -6.57 -1.93 15.72
N LEU A 22 -7.14 -1.85 14.51
CA LEU A 22 -7.67 -0.61 13.93
C LEU A 22 -9.18 -0.63 13.66
N ASP A 23 -9.92 -1.55 14.30
CA ASP A 23 -11.38 -1.51 14.31
C ASP A 23 -11.88 -0.44 15.32
N SER A 24 -11.50 0.81 15.07
CA SER A 24 -12.04 2.00 15.74
C SER A 24 -12.32 3.08 14.71
N SER A 25 -13.14 2.74 13.73
CA SER A 25 -13.89 3.71 12.95
C SER A 25 -15.31 3.19 12.87
N THR A 26 -16.20 3.73 13.70
CA THR A 26 -17.65 3.57 13.60
C THR A 26 -18.13 3.90 12.18
N PRO A 27 -18.73 2.94 11.44
CA PRO A 27 -19.58 3.23 10.31
C PRO A 27 -21.01 3.48 10.80
N LYS A 28 -21.62 4.52 10.26
CA LYS A 28 -23.00 4.94 10.48
C LYS A 28 -23.96 3.80 10.12
N GLU A 29 -24.94 3.59 10.99
CA GLU A 29 -25.96 2.55 10.93
C GLU A 29 -26.90 2.75 9.72
N THR A 30 -26.91 1.81 8.78
CA THR A 30 -28.02 1.62 7.83
C THR A 30 -28.20 0.14 7.50
N GLU A 31 -29.33 -0.39 7.94
CA GLU A 31 -30.02 -1.67 7.65
C GLU A 31 -29.21 -2.96 7.38
N LYS A 32 -29.32 -3.85 8.37
CA LYS A 32 -28.92 -5.26 8.45
C LYS A 32 -29.59 -6.15 7.40
N PRO A 33 -28.84 -6.87 6.54
CA PRO A 33 -29.34 -8.09 5.92
C PRO A 33 -29.29 -9.26 6.91
N LYS A 34 -30.39 -10.00 6.95
CA LYS A 34 -30.68 -11.16 7.80
C LYS A 34 -29.63 -12.26 7.63
N ALA A 35 -29.09 -12.76 8.74
CA ALA A 35 -28.19 -13.92 8.77
C ALA A 35 -28.89 -15.15 8.17
N SER A 36 -28.28 -15.72 7.12
CA SER A 36 -28.59 -17.08 6.66
C SER A 36 -27.62 -18.03 7.34
N GLU A 37 -28.14 -19.14 7.84
CA GLU A 37 -27.50 -20.14 8.68
C GLU A 37 -26.15 -20.64 8.15
N ILE A 38 -25.17 -20.72 9.07
CA ILE A 38 -23.91 -21.43 8.87
C ILE A 38 -24.22 -22.94 8.83
N PRO A 39 -23.91 -23.68 7.75
CA PRO A 39 -24.03 -25.13 7.78
C PRO A 39 -22.94 -25.71 8.69
N LYS A 40 -23.38 -26.48 9.68
CA LYS A 40 -22.56 -27.30 10.57
C LYS A 40 -21.73 -28.30 9.72
N PRO A 41 -20.43 -28.53 10.00
CA PRO A 41 -19.63 -29.46 9.20
C PRO A 41 -20.16 -30.88 9.38
N ALA A 42 -20.61 -31.49 8.29
CA ALA A 42 -20.87 -32.93 8.25
C ALA A 42 -19.53 -33.67 8.18
N THR A 43 -19.25 -34.46 9.21
CA THR A 43 -18.13 -35.40 9.26
C THR A 43 -18.29 -36.44 8.16
N SER A 44 -17.46 -36.34 7.13
CA SER A 44 -17.20 -37.41 6.16
C SER A 44 -15.70 -37.65 6.13
N SER A 45 -15.31 -38.79 6.70
CA SER A 45 -13.95 -39.31 6.72
C SER A 45 -13.43 -39.59 5.30
N ASN A 46 -12.53 -38.75 4.83
CA ASN A 46 -11.50 -39.09 3.84
C ASN A 46 -10.24 -38.34 4.27
N SER A 47 -9.07 -38.98 4.22
CA SER A 47 -7.78 -38.38 4.57
C SER A 47 -7.61 -37.04 3.85
N GLY A 48 -7.83 -35.95 4.59
CA GLY A 48 -8.17 -34.66 4.01
C GLY A 48 -6.99 -34.04 3.28
N GLN A 49 -7.01 -34.10 1.95
CA GLN A 49 -6.01 -33.45 1.10
C GLN A 49 -5.95 -31.96 1.45
N THR A 50 -4.74 -31.47 1.70
CA THR A 50 -4.44 -30.06 1.94
C THR A 50 -3.72 -29.51 0.72
N GLY A 51 -4.15 -28.35 0.24
CA GLY A 51 -3.56 -27.70 -0.92
C GLY A 51 -4.59 -27.14 -1.89
N TRP A 52 -4.11 -26.76 -3.06
CA TRP A 52 -4.91 -26.14 -4.10
C TRP A 52 -5.70 -27.16 -4.92
N SER A 53 -6.92 -26.78 -5.27
CA SER A 53 -7.72 -27.42 -6.31
C SER A 53 -8.38 -26.31 -7.13
N GLY A 54 -7.88 -26.10 -8.34
CA GLY A 54 -8.22 -24.92 -9.14
C GLY A 54 -7.84 -23.64 -8.41
N SER A 55 -8.80 -22.72 -8.26
CA SER A 55 -8.61 -21.45 -7.55
C SER A 55 -8.93 -21.51 -6.06
N SER A 56 -9.32 -22.67 -5.52
CA SER A 56 -9.65 -22.84 -4.10
C SER A 56 -8.54 -23.55 -3.34
N TYR A 57 -8.39 -23.18 -2.07
CA TYR A 57 -7.50 -23.86 -1.13
C TYR A 57 -8.31 -24.69 -0.14
N TYR A 58 -7.85 -25.91 0.14
CA TYR A 58 -8.46 -26.81 1.11
C TYR A 58 -7.47 -27.11 2.24
N LYS A 59 -7.95 -27.12 3.48
CA LYS A 59 -7.18 -27.54 4.66
C LYS A 59 -7.89 -28.73 5.29
N ALA A 60 -7.23 -29.88 5.33
CA ALA A 60 -7.82 -31.15 5.76
C ALA A 60 -9.16 -31.46 5.06
N GLY A 61 -9.24 -31.21 3.75
CA GLY A 61 -10.46 -31.41 2.94
C GLY A 61 -11.55 -30.34 3.10
N VAL A 62 -11.38 -29.34 3.97
CA VAL A 62 -12.33 -28.24 4.15
C VAL A 62 -11.91 -27.04 3.29
N LYS A 63 -12.83 -26.52 2.47
CA LYS A 63 -12.58 -25.32 1.64
C LYS A 63 -12.38 -24.09 2.53
N VAL A 64 -11.29 -23.35 2.30
CA VAL A 64 -10.99 -22.10 2.98
C VAL A 64 -11.72 -20.93 2.30
N VAL A 65 -12.36 -20.08 3.10
CA VAL A 65 -13.15 -18.91 2.64
C VAL A 65 -12.88 -17.71 3.54
N ASN A 66 -12.92 -16.49 2.99
CA ASN A 66 -12.73 -15.21 3.69
C ASN A 66 -11.47 -15.15 4.57
N GLN A 67 -10.37 -15.75 4.12
CA GLN A 67 -9.18 -15.94 4.93
C GLN A 67 -7.89 -15.82 4.12
N TRP A 68 -6.86 -15.31 4.79
CA TRP A 68 -5.49 -15.34 4.30
C TRP A 68 -4.87 -16.71 4.55
N ILE A 69 -4.14 -17.22 3.57
CA ILE A 69 -3.27 -18.38 3.72
C ILE A 69 -1.86 -18.02 3.26
N PHE A 70 -0.87 -18.62 3.90
CA PHE A 70 0.51 -18.62 3.42
C PHE A 70 0.80 -20.00 2.83
N ASP A 71 1.26 -20.02 1.58
CA ASP A 71 1.67 -21.26 0.93
C ASP A 71 3.19 -21.30 0.82
N VAL A 72 3.79 -22.30 1.48
CA VAL A 72 5.25 -22.49 1.54
C VAL A 72 5.81 -22.84 0.17
N GLN A 73 5.08 -23.58 -0.67
CA GLN A 73 5.54 -23.96 -2.01
C GLN A 73 5.72 -22.73 -2.90
N TYR A 74 4.81 -21.77 -2.77
CA TYR A 74 4.83 -20.52 -3.54
C TYR A 74 5.54 -19.37 -2.80
N ASN A 75 5.92 -19.58 -1.55
CA ASN A 75 6.48 -18.57 -0.64
C ASN A 75 5.69 -17.24 -0.69
N SER A 76 4.36 -17.34 -0.67
CA SER A 76 3.49 -16.18 -0.85
C SER A 76 2.20 -16.31 -0.04
N TYR A 77 1.60 -15.14 0.20
CA TYR A 77 0.27 -15.03 0.81
C TYR A 77 -0.79 -14.95 -0.28
N PHE A 78 -1.93 -15.59 -0.02
CA PHE A 78 -3.12 -15.55 -0.86
C PHE A 78 -4.33 -15.22 0.01
N TYR A 79 -5.30 -14.52 -0.54
CA TYR A 79 -6.57 -14.26 0.14
C TYR A 79 -7.71 -14.99 -0.58
N LEU A 80 -8.45 -15.84 0.14
CA LEU A 80 -9.61 -16.55 -0.36
C LEU A 80 -10.86 -15.73 -0.07
N ASN A 81 -11.69 -15.46 -1.08
CA ASN A 81 -12.93 -14.72 -0.93
C ASN A 81 -14.07 -15.58 -0.34
N ALA A 82 -15.28 -15.04 -0.27
CA ALA A 82 -16.45 -15.74 0.28
C ALA A 82 -16.83 -17.02 -0.50
N SER A 83 -16.49 -17.09 -1.78
CA SER A 83 -16.67 -18.28 -2.62
C SER A 83 -15.53 -19.29 -2.48
N GLY A 84 -14.50 -18.95 -1.70
CA GLY A 84 -13.30 -19.76 -1.49
C GLY A 84 -12.35 -19.77 -2.67
N ASN A 85 -12.41 -18.77 -3.55
CA ASN A 85 -11.47 -18.60 -4.65
C ASN A 85 -10.43 -17.54 -4.27
N PHE A 86 -9.18 -17.72 -4.69
CA PHE A 86 -8.16 -16.70 -4.46
C PHE A 86 -8.51 -15.40 -5.20
N VAL A 87 -8.29 -14.27 -4.53
CA VAL A 87 -8.40 -12.93 -5.11
C VAL A 87 -7.15 -12.65 -5.93
N GLN A 88 -7.30 -12.00 -7.08
CA GLN A 88 -6.19 -11.60 -7.96
C GLN A 88 -6.54 -10.33 -8.72
N ASN A 89 -5.50 -9.59 -9.12
CA ASN A 89 -5.59 -8.27 -9.76
C ASN A 89 -6.50 -7.30 -9.00
N ALA A 90 -6.46 -7.37 -7.66
CA ALA A 90 -7.37 -6.64 -6.81
C ALA A 90 -6.78 -6.44 -5.41
N TRP A 91 -7.31 -5.45 -4.72
CA TRP A 91 -6.98 -5.15 -3.33
C TRP A 91 -7.79 -6.03 -2.36
N SER A 92 -7.14 -6.45 -1.28
CA SER A 92 -7.78 -6.96 -0.07
C SER A 92 -7.25 -6.16 1.12
N GLY A 93 -8.03 -5.20 1.61
CA GLY A 93 -7.56 -4.22 2.58
C GLY A 93 -6.39 -3.39 2.02
N SER A 94 -5.25 -3.40 2.72
CA SER A 94 -4.03 -2.68 2.31
C SER A 94 -3.09 -3.46 1.40
N TYR A 95 -3.47 -4.67 0.98
CA TYR A 95 -2.61 -5.59 0.23
C TYR A 95 -3.14 -5.75 -1.19
N TYR A 96 -2.22 -5.81 -2.16
CA TYR A 96 -2.56 -6.09 -3.55
C TYR A 96 -2.23 -7.54 -3.91
N LEU A 97 -3.21 -8.25 -4.45
CA LEU A 97 -3.05 -9.61 -4.97
C LEU A 97 -2.84 -9.51 -6.48
N LYS A 98 -1.68 -9.95 -6.96
CA LYS A 98 -1.32 -9.92 -8.39
C LYS A 98 -2.03 -11.03 -9.16
N SER A 99 -1.78 -11.10 -10.47
CA SER A 99 -2.18 -12.23 -11.30
C SER A 99 -1.71 -13.56 -10.67
N GLY A 100 -2.58 -14.56 -10.61
CA GLY A 100 -2.33 -15.82 -9.92
C GLY A 100 -2.51 -15.76 -8.40
N GLY A 101 -2.91 -14.62 -7.84
CA GLY A 101 -3.29 -14.46 -6.43
C GLY A 101 -2.16 -14.19 -5.45
N TYR A 102 -0.92 -14.09 -5.94
CA TYR A 102 0.26 -13.80 -5.13
C TYR A 102 0.17 -12.39 -4.53
N MET A 103 0.32 -12.26 -3.21
CA MET A 103 0.44 -10.96 -2.58
C MET A 103 1.73 -10.26 -3.01
N ALA A 104 1.61 -9.01 -3.46
CA ALA A 104 2.74 -8.16 -3.82
C ALA A 104 3.55 -7.74 -2.59
N LYS A 105 4.88 -7.74 -2.68
CA LYS A 105 5.80 -7.35 -1.60
C LYS A 105 7.07 -6.70 -2.16
N SER A 106 7.51 -5.61 -1.53
CA SER A 106 8.71 -4.85 -1.92
C SER A 106 8.76 -4.47 -3.39
N GLU A 107 7.61 -4.17 -4.01
CA GLU A 107 7.50 -3.99 -5.45
C GLU A 107 6.49 -2.92 -5.83
N TRP A 108 6.68 -2.38 -7.04
CA TRP A 108 5.72 -1.47 -7.66
C TRP A 108 4.64 -2.27 -8.40
N ILE A 109 3.39 -1.83 -8.29
CA ILE A 109 2.30 -2.29 -9.13
C ILE A 109 1.64 -1.11 -9.82
N TYR A 110 1.05 -1.38 -10.99
CA TYR A 110 0.13 -0.48 -11.65
C TYR A 110 -1.28 -1.07 -11.56
N ASP A 111 -2.20 -0.33 -10.98
CA ASP A 111 -3.61 -0.73 -10.93
C ASP A 111 -4.38 -0.03 -12.04
N ASN A 112 -4.86 -0.80 -13.01
CA ASN A 112 -5.62 -0.29 -14.15
C ASN A 112 -6.95 0.34 -13.74
N ASN A 113 -7.57 -0.09 -12.63
CA ASN A 113 -8.85 0.47 -12.18
C ASN A 113 -8.69 1.88 -11.62
N TYR A 114 -7.55 2.15 -10.98
CA TYR A 114 -7.23 3.47 -10.42
C TYR A 114 -6.31 4.31 -11.30
N GLN A 115 -5.82 3.73 -12.40
CA GLN A 115 -4.88 4.33 -13.36
C GLN A 115 -3.66 4.94 -12.66
N SER A 116 -3.12 4.22 -11.68
CA SER A 116 -2.05 4.73 -10.83
C SER A 116 -1.09 3.65 -10.37
N TYR A 117 0.13 4.09 -10.07
CA TYR A 117 1.16 3.26 -9.48
C TYR A 117 1.03 3.27 -7.95
N TYR A 118 1.31 2.12 -7.36
CA TYR A 118 1.41 1.93 -5.92
C TYR A 118 2.69 1.17 -5.62
N TYR A 119 3.26 1.39 -4.44
CA TYR A 119 4.40 0.62 -3.95
C TYR A 119 3.96 -0.22 -2.75
N LEU A 120 4.19 -1.54 -2.80
CA LEU A 120 3.95 -2.44 -1.68
C LEU A 120 5.25 -2.61 -0.90
N THR A 121 5.16 -2.38 0.40
CA THR A 121 6.27 -2.49 1.36
C THR A 121 6.75 -3.93 1.52
N ALA A 122 7.83 -4.13 2.30
CA ALA A 122 8.32 -5.47 2.64
C ALA A 122 7.30 -6.29 3.46
N GLU A 123 6.39 -5.61 4.14
CA GLU A 123 5.27 -6.18 4.87
C GLU A 123 4.06 -6.48 3.96
N GLY A 124 4.09 -6.01 2.71
CA GLY A 124 3.08 -6.22 1.69
C GLY A 124 1.97 -5.17 1.65
N SER A 125 1.83 -4.34 2.68
CA SER A 125 0.89 -3.21 2.65
C SER A 125 1.38 -2.10 1.72
N TYR A 126 0.47 -1.37 1.08
CA TYR A 126 0.85 -0.22 0.26
C TYR A 126 1.46 0.90 1.10
N ALA A 127 2.49 1.54 0.56
CA ALA A 127 3.10 2.73 1.12
C ALA A 127 2.21 3.96 0.88
N ARG A 128 2.16 4.86 1.87
CA ARG A 128 1.42 6.13 1.80
C ARG A 128 2.10 7.19 2.65
N ASN A 129 1.99 8.45 2.24
CA ASN A 129 2.70 9.58 2.83
C ASN A 129 4.20 9.29 2.99
N ALA A 130 4.80 8.65 1.99
CA ALA A 130 6.14 8.09 2.10
C ALA A 130 6.85 8.11 0.75
N TRP A 131 8.18 8.19 0.83
CA TRP A 131 9.05 8.04 -0.33
C TRP A 131 9.40 6.58 -0.57
N ALA A 132 9.38 6.16 -1.83
CA ALA A 132 9.95 4.92 -2.31
C ALA A 132 11.01 5.26 -3.37
N GLY A 133 12.27 5.36 -2.96
CA GLY A 133 13.34 5.88 -3.82
C GLY A 133 13.09 7.35 -4.18
N SER A 134 12.99 7.65 -5.47
CA SER A 134 12.75 9.02 -5.98
C SER A 134 11.28 9.38 -6.13
N TYR A 135 10.36 8.49 -5.74
CA TYR A 135 8.91 8.64 -5.95
C TYR A 135 8.21 8.86 -4.62
N TYR A 136 7.12 9.62 -4.63
CA TYR A 136 6.30 9.86 -3.44
C TYR A 136 4.93 9.19 -3.57
N LEU A 137 4.52 8.46 -2.54
CA LEU A 137 3.19 7.85 -2.43
C LEU A 137 2.33 8.75 -1.55
N LYS A 138 1.20 9.22 -2.09
CA LYS A 138 0.25 10.12 -1.42
C LYS A 138 -0.52 9.41 -0.31
N SER A 139 -1.43 10.13 0.34
CA SER A 139 -2.22 9.59 1.46
C SER A 139 -3.10 8.40 1.09
N ASP A 140 -3.56 8.35 -0.16
CA ASP A 140 -4.34 7.25 -0.74
C ASP A 140 -3.46 6.13 -1.34
N GLY A 141 -2.14 6.22 -1.18
CA GLY A 141 -1.16 5.27 -1.70
C GLY A 141 -0.79 5.45 -3.16
N LYS A 142 -1.45 6.35 -3.89
CA LYS A 142 -1.13 6.63 -5.30
C LYS A 142 0.19 7.35 -5.42
N MET A 143 0.99 6.97 -6.41
CA MET A 143 2.19 7.70 -6.77
C MET A 143 1.82 9.11 -7.26
N ALA A 144 2.47 10.13 -6.70
CA ALA A 144 2.37 11.49 -7.19
C ALA A 144 3.05 11.63 -8.55
N LYS A 145 2.43 12.35 -9.49
CA LYS A 145 2.93 12.56 -10.85
C LYS A 145 2.46 13.90 -11.40
N SER A 146 3.38 14.67 -11.97
CA SER A 146 3.13 16.02 -12.50
C SER A 146 2.44 16.95 -11.49
N GLU A 147 2.85 16.90 -10.22
CA GLU A 147 2.17 17.63 -9.15
C GLU A 147 3.15 18.06 -8.05
N TRP A 148 2.76 19.12 -7.33
CA TRP A 148 3.42 19.54 -6.10
C TRP A 148 2.88 18.72 -4.92
N ILE A 149 3.78 18.30 -4.03
CA ILE A 149 3.42 17.74 -2.72
C ILE A 149 4.09 18.53 -1.63
N TYR A 150 3.50 18.50 -0.44
CA TYR A 150 4.13 18.94 0.79
C TYR A 150 4.42 17.72 1.66
N ASP A 151 5.69 17.51 2.00
CA ASP A 151 6.09 16.48 2.95
C ASP A 151 6.31 17.13 4.32
N SER A 152 5.40 16.85 5.24
CA SER A 152 5.43 17.38 6.61
C SER A 152 6.67 16.92 7.38
N SER A 153 7.20 15.72 7.10
CA SER A 153 8.39 15.16 7.76
C SER A 153 9.64 15.98 7.44
N TYR A 154 9.68 16.58 6.25
CA TYR A 154 10.77 17.44 5.81
C TYR A 154 10.44 18.93 5.83
N SER A 155 9.19 19.26 6.19
CA SER A 155 8.61 20.60 6.20
C SER A 155 8.91 21.35 4.90
N SER A 156 8.74 20.69 3.77
CA SER A 156 9.14 21.21 2.46
C SER A 156 8.20 20.77 1.36
N TYR A 157 8.08 21.64 0.36
CA TYR A 157 7.48 21.29 -0.93
C TYR A 157 8.49 20.55 -1.81
N TYR A 158 7.94 19.66 -2.64
CA TYR A 158 8.61 18.92 -3.69
C TYR A 158 7.71 18.91 -4.92
N TYR A 159 8.31 18.85 -6.10
CA TYR A 159 7.57 18.64 -7.35
C TYR A 159 7.91 17.28 -7.93
N LEU A 160 6.90 16.46 -8.23
CA LEU A 160 7.06 15.19 -8.92
C LEU A 160 6.83 15.39 -10.42
N THR A 161 7.78 14.94 -11.22
CA THR A 161 7.77 15.11 -12.68
C THR A 161 6.70 14.23 -13.35
N SER A 162 6.56 14.32 -14.68
CA SER A 162 5.71 13.42 -15.47
C SER A 162 6.12 11.95 -15.34
N GLU A 163 7.38 11.68 -15.01
CA GLU A 163 7.86 10.32 -14.76
C GLU A 163 7.65 9.90 -13.30
N GLY A 164 7.10 10.77 -12.44
CA GLY A 164 6.83 10.53 -11.03
C GLY A 164 8.02 10.74 -10.09
N SER A 165 9.24 10.82 -10.62
CA SER A 165 10.42 11.12 -9.82
C SER A 165 10.44 12.59 -9.40
N TYR A 166 10.99 12.91 -8.22
CA TYR A 166 11.10 14.31 -7.78
C TYR A 166 12.09 15.11 -8.64
N ALA A 167 11.71 16.33 -8.96
CA ALA A 167 12.55 17.31 -9.63
C ALA A 167 13.64 17.82 -8.68
N ARG A 168 14.85 18.04 -9.20
CA ARG A 168 16.00 18.56 -8.44
C ARG A 168 16.95 19.32 -9.36
N ASN A 169 17.68 20.28 -8.79
CA ASN A 169 18.58 21.19 -9.50
C ASN A 169 17.93 21.85 -10.72
N THR A 170 16.66 22.23 -10.60
CA THR A 170 15.88 22.74 -11.73
C THR A 170 14.76 23.66 -11.28
N TRP A 171 14.30 24.50 -12.20
CA TRP A 171 13.14 25.36 -12.03
C TRP A 171 11.86 24.63 -12.46
N VAL A 172 10.78 24.83 -11.72
CA VAL A 172 9.41 24.45 -12.09
C VAL A 172 8.53 25.70 -11.95
N GLY A 173 8.23 26.34 -13.07
CA GLY A 173 7.65 27.69 -13.06
C GLY A 173 8.60 28.69 -12.39
N ASP A 174 8.10 29.46 -11.43
CA ASP A 174 8.90 30.44 -10.68
C ASP A 174 9.56 29.86 -9.42
N TYR A 175 9.61 28.53 -9.26
CA TYR A 175 10.12 27.87 -8.05
C TYR A 175 11.33 26.99 -8.36
N TYR A 176 12.38 27.10 -7.55
CA TYR A 176 13.59 26.29 -7.73
C TYR A 176 13.60 25.08 -6.79
N LEU A 177 13.88 23.89 -7.33
CA LEU A 177 14.03 22.65 -6.58
C LEU A 177 15.52 22.36 -6.40
N LYS A 178 15.98 22.29 -5.14
CA LYS A 178 17.38 22.07 -4.77
C LYS A 178 17.86 20.66 -5.12
N SER A 179 19.14 20.38 -4.89
CA SER A 179 19.77 19.08 -5.17
C SER A 179 19.11 17.89 -4.46
N ASN A 180 18.50 18.13 -3.29
CA ASN A 180 17.74 17.15 -2.52
C ASN A 180 16.23 17.19 -2.81
N GLY A 181 15.80 17.91 -3.85
CA GLY A 181 14.40 18.02 -4.28
C GLY A 181 13.55 19.01 -3.48
N LYS A 182 14.05 19.56 -2.37
CA LYS A 182 13.32 20.57 -1.59
C LYS A 182 13.20 21.86 -2.37
N MET A 183 12.02 22.47 -2.35
CA MET A 183 11.83 23.83 -2.84
C MET A 183 12.71 24.83 -2.06
N ALA A 184 13.37 25.73 -2.77
CA ALA A 184 14.12 26.83 -2.19
C ALA A 184 13.16 27.90 -1.64
N VAL A 185 13.49 28.47 -0.46
CA VAL A 185 12.69 29.52 0.18
C VAL A 185 13.62 30.49 0.92
N ASN A 186 13.43 31.80 0.75
CA ASN A 186 14.26 32.85 1.37
C ASN A 186 15.77 32.65 1.15
N GLU A 187 16.18 32.29 -0.05
CA GLU A 187 17.58 31.98 -0.35
C GLU A 187 17.97 32.38 -1.78
N ARG A 188 19.28 32.40 -2.05
CA ARG A 188 19.84 32.57 -3.40
C ARG A 188 20.07 31.19 -4.01
N THR A 189 19.59 30.98 -5.23
CA THR A 189 19.75 29.74 -5.98
C THR A 189 21.20 29.60 -6.51
N PRO A 190 21.67 28.37 -6.81
CA PRO A 190 23.04 28.16 -7.31
C PRO A 190 23.38 28.88 -8.61
N ASP A 191 22.39 29.15 -9.44
CA ASP A 191 22.47 29.92 -10.71
C ASP A 191 22.33 31.44 -10.51
N GLY A 192 22.21 31.91 -9.25
CA GLY A 192 22.35 33.31 -8.89
C GLY A 192 21.05 34.11 -8.77
N TYR A 193 19.88 33.48 -8.87
CA TYR A 193 18.59 34.13 -8.64
C TYR A 193 18.22 34.14 -7.15
N THR A 194 17.28 34.99 -6.74
CA THR A 194 16.81 35.05 -5.35
C THR A 194 15.33 34.70 -5.29
N VAL A 195 14.94 33.84 -4.35
CA VAL A 195 13.54 33.48 -4.09
C VAL A 195 13.07 34.06 -2.76
N ASP A 196 11.79 34.46 -2.70
CA ASP A 196 11.19 35.06 -1.50
C ASP A 196 10.72 34.01 -0.47
N GLY A 197 9.97 34.46 0.54
CA GLY A 197 9.45 33.60 1.62
C GLY A 197 8.34 32.64 1.20
N SER A 198 7.78 32.81 0.01
CA SER A 198 6.91 31.82 -0.63
C SER A 198 7.69 30.83 -1.52
N GLY A 199 8.99 31.08 -1.73
CA GLY A 199 9.85 30.35 -2.65
C GLY A 199 9.75 30.80 -4.10
N LYS A 200 9.00 31.88 -4.37
CA LYS A 200 8.84 32.43 -5.72
C LYS A 200 10.06 33.27 -6.09
N TRP A 201 10.52 33.14 -7.33
CA TRP A 201 11.59 33.98 -7.89
C TRP A 201 11.22 35.47 -7.85
N VAL A 202 12.11 36.28 -7.27
CA VAL A 202 12.06 37.75 -7.29
C VAL A 202 12.84 38.25 -8.52
N ARG A 203 12.11 38.90 -9.43
CA ARG A 203 12.66 39.50 -10.65
C ARG A 203 13.19 40.91 -10.40
#